data_AF-A0A9D0XJT8-F1
#
_entry.id   AF-A0A9D0XJT8-F1
#
_cell.length_a   1.000
_cell.length_b   1.000
_cell.length_c   1.000
_cell.angle_alpha   90.00
_cell.angle_beta   90.00
_cell.angle_gamma   90.00
#
_symmetry.space_group_name_H-M   'P 1'
#
loop_
_entity.id
_entity.type
_entity.pdbx_description
1 polymer ?
#
loop_
_entity_poly.entity_id
_entity_poly.type
_entity_poly.pdbx_seq_one_letter_code
_entity_poly.pdbx_strand_id
1 'polypeptide(L)' 'MKNIISITLFLLATTSLPAQQTPAPKQTQAILITGATAHLGTGEVIQNAAIAFKNGKLTIVADARTIRI' A
#
# COMPACT_ATOMS: atom_id res chain seq x y z
N MET A 1 46.99 9.80 -0.68
CA MET A 1 46.13 10.98 -0.96
C MET A 1 45.28 10.81 -2.23
N LYS A 2 45.87 10.41 -3.37
CA LYS A 2 45.15 10.22 -4.65
C LYS A 2 43.93 9.28 -4.58
N ASN A 3 44.00 8.23 -3.77
CA ASN A 3 42.91 7.27 -3.61
C ASN A 3 41.77 7.82 -2.72
N ILE A 4 42.09 8.68 -1.75
CA ILE A 4 41.10 9.30 -0.85
C ILE A 4 40.19 10.22 -1.66
N ILE A 5 40.76 11.04 -2.54
CA ILE A 5 40.02 11.94 -3.43
C ILE A 5 39.07 11.14 -4.34
N SER A 6 39.55 10.01 -4.88
CA SER A 6 38.77 9.16 -5.78
C SER A 6 37.60 8.47 -5.05
N ILE A 7 37.82 8.01 -3.81
CA ILE A 7 36.79 7.38 -2.97
C ILE A 7 35.72 8.41 -2.59
N THR A 8 36.13 9.62 -2.19
CA THR A 8 35.18 10.68 -1.83
C THR A 8 34.31 11.07 -3.03
N LEU A 9 34.89 11.19 -4.22
CA LEU A 9 34.15 11.52 -5.44
C LEU A 9 33.11 10.44 -5.79
N PHE A 10 33.49 9.16 -5.66
CA PHE A 10 32.58 8.05 -5.88
C PHE A 10 31.41 8.03 -4.89
N LEU A 11 31.68 8.32 -3.61
CA LEU A 11 30.65 8.34 -2.57
C LEU A 11 29.61 9.45 -2.82
N LEU A 12 30.06 10.65 -3.22
CA LEU A 12 29.18 11.76 -3.57
C LEU A 12 28.26 11.43 -4.77
N ALA A 13 28.79 10.71 -5.77
CA ALA A 13 28.04 10.33 -6.97
C ALA A 13 26.86 9.38 -6.70
N THR A 14 26.85 8.66 -5.57
CA THR A 14 25.81 7.67 -5.23
C THR A 14 24.63 8.24 -4.44
N THR A 15 24.73 9.48 -3.95
CA THR A 15 23.73 10.09 -3.04
C THR A 15 22.39 10.45 -3.70
N SER A 16 22.32 10.47 -5.04
CA SER A 16 21.12 10.87 -5.80
C SER A 16 20.28 9.70 -6.32
N LEU A 17 20.63 8.46 -5.99
CA LEU A 17 19.87 7.29 -6.44
C LEU A 17 18.58 7.16 -5.60
N PRO A 18 17.38 7.12 -6.22
CA PRO A 18 16.16 6.75 -5.51
C PRO A 18 16.20 5.27 -5.10
N ALA A 19 16.87 4.98 -3.98
CA ALA A 19 16.91 3.67 -3.35
C ALA A 19 15.82 3.49 -2.28
N GLN A 20 15.20 4.59 -1.83
CA GLN A 20 14.14 4.55 -0.83
C GLN A 20 12.76 4.36 -1.49
N GLN A 21 11.94 3.47 -0.94
CA GLN A 21 10.53 3.38 -1.33
C GLN A 21 9.81 4.68 -0.97
N THR A 22 9.16 5.30 -1.96
CA THR A 22 8.27 6.45 -1.73
C THR A 22 6.86 5.96 -1.42
N PRO A 23 6.12 6.63 -0.51
CA PRO A 23 4.72 6.31 -0.30
C PRO A 23 3.91 6.40 -1.60
N ALA A 24 2.93 5.52 -1.75
CA ALA A 24 2.01 5.58 -2.89
C ALA A 24 1.25 6.92 -2.93
N PRO A 25 0.87 7.42 -4.12
CA PRO A 25 0.00 8.59 -4.24
C PRO A 25 -1.30 8.43 -3.45
N LYS A 26 -1.88 9.56 -3.03
CA LYS A 26 -3.19 9.55 -2.35
C LYS A 26 -4.25 8.95 -3.27
N GLN A 27 -5.12 8.11 -2.70
CA GLN A 27 -6.28 7.56 -3.42
C GLN A 27 -7.21 8.68 -3.89
N THR A 28 -7.57 8.68 -5.17
CA THR A 28 -8.43 9.72 -5.80
C THR A 28 -9.86 9.26 -6.08
N GLN A 29 -10.12 7.95 -6.08
CA GLN A 29 -11.41 7.34 -6.43
C GLN A 29 -11.79 6.32 -5.36
N ALA A 30 -13.08 6.16 -5.07
CA ALA A 30 -13.54 5.07 -4.20
C ALA A 30 -13.32 3.73 -4.90
N ILE A 31 -12.93 2.70 -4.13
CA ILE A 31 -12.71 1.34 -4.65
C ILE A 31 -13.63 0.40 -3.87
N LEU A 32 -14.33 -0.47 -4.58
CA LEU A 32 -15.12 -1.54 -4.00
C LEU A 32 -14.63 -2.88 -4.57
N ILE A 33 -14.16 -3.76 -3.69
CA ILE A 33 -13.79 -5.14 -4.02
C ILE A 33 -14.95 -6.03 -3.56
N THR A 34 -15.47 -6.88 -4.45
CA THR A 34 -16.58 -7.80 -4.14
C THR A 34 -16.21 -9.24 -4.46
N GLY A 35 -16.78 -10.19 -3.71
CA GLY A 35 -16.57 -11.63 -3.97
C GLY A 35 -15.23 -12.17 -3.49
N ALA A 36 -14.47 -11.38 -2.72
CA ALA A 36 -13.24 -11.83 -2.09
C ALA A 36 -13.52 -12.58 -0.78
N THR A 37 -12.58 -13.43 -0.34
CA THR A 37 -12.60 -13.97 1.03
C THR A 37 -11.81 -13.05 1.95
N ALA A 38 -12.48 -12.44 2.94
CA ALA A 38 -11.84 -11.61 3.96
C ALA A 38 -11.56 -12.43 5.22
N HIS A 39 -10.29 -12.55 5.60
CA HIS A 39 -9.88 -13.09 6.90
C HIS A 39 -9.66 -11.91 7.86
N LEU A 40 -10.46 -11.84 8.92
CA LEU A 40 -10.39 -10.75 9.88
C LEU A 40 -9.40 -11.07 11.01
N GLY A 41 -8.80 -10.04 11.58
CA GLY A 41 -7.92 -10.16 12.76
C GLY A 41 -8.63 -10.68 14.02
N THR A 42 -9.95 -10.84 13.97
CA THR A 42 -10.79 -11.43 15.01
C THR A 42 -10.89 -12.96 14.92
N GLY A 43 -10.36 -13.57 13.86
CA GLY A 43 -10.53 -15.00 13.54
C GLY A 43 -11.77 -15.31 12.71
N GLU A 44 -12.63 -14.32 12.45
CA GLU A 44 -13.78 -14.45 11.56
C GLU A 44 -13.36 -14.48 10.07
N VAL A 45 -14.08 -15.25 9.25
CA VAL A 45 -13.84 -15.35 7.81
C VAL A 45 -15.14 -15.06 7.04
N ILE A 46 -15.09 -14.10 6.12
CA ILE A 46 -16.21 -13.72 5.25
C ILE A 46 -15.88 -14.18 3.83
N GLN A 47 -16.58 -15.21 3.32
CA GLN A 47 -16.28 -15.86 2.04
C GLN A 47 -16.70 -15.04 0.80
N ASN A 48 -17.68 -14.15 0.96
CA ASN A 48 -18.20 -13.31 -0.12
C ASN A 48 -18.19 -11.85 0.31
N ALA A 49 -17.00 -11.34 0.65
CA ALA A 49 -16.84 -10.02 1.22
C ALA A 49 -17.02 -8.91 0.18
N ALA A 50 -17.60 -7.80 0.64
CA ALA A 50 -17.52 -6.50 0.02
C ALA A 50 -16.60 -5.61 0.87
N ILE A 51 -15.54 -5.10 0.26
CA ILE A 51 -14.48 -4.32 0.90
C ILE A 51 -14.38 -2.97 0.20
N ALA A 52 -14.74 -1.90 0.90
CA ALA A 52 -14.71 -0.55 0.34
C ALA A 52 -13.55 0.28 0.90
N PHE A 53 -12.87 1.01 0.01
CA PHE A 53 -11.81 1.95 0.34
C PHE A 53 -12.17 3.35 -0.12
N LYS A 54 -11.97 4.35 0.75
CA LYS A 54 -12.07 5.76 0.42
C LYS A 54 -10.96 6.53 1.13
N ASN A 55 -10.29 7.44 0.41
CA ASN A 55 -9.21 8.29 0.96
C ASN A 55 -8.10 7.49 1.66
N GLY A 56 -7.76 6.31 1.16
CA GLY A 56 -6.74 5.42 1.71
C GLY A 56 -7.18 4.64 2.95
N LYS A 57 -8.48 4.61 3.27
CA LYS A 57 -9.03 3.94 4.46
C LYS A 57 -10.13 2.95 4.10
N LEU A 58 -10.21 1.86 4.86
CA LEU A 58 -11.36 0.96 4.83
C LEU A 58 -12.60 1.68 5.36
N THR A 59 -13.70 1.61 4.61
CA THR A 59 -15.00 2.17 5.02
C THR A 59 -16.04 1.09 5.22
N ILE A 60 -15.92 -0.05 4.52
CA ILE A 60 -16.80 -1.22 4.67
C ILE A 60 -15.94 -2.48 4.59
N VAL A 61 -16.21 -3.43 5.49
CA VAL A 61 -15.78 -4.84 5.38
C VAL A 61 -16.94 -5.67 5.90
N ALA A 62 -17.70 -6.30 5.00
CA ALA A 62 -18.91 -7.03 5.35
C ALA A 62 -19.24 -8.13 4.33
N ASP A 63 -20.17 -9.03 4.66
CA ASP A 63 -20.73 -9.97 3.69
C ASP A 63 -21.52 -9.20 2.61
N ALA A 64 -21.15 -9.37 1.35
CA ALA A 64 -21.78 -8.71 0.21
C ALA A 64 -23.26 -9.09 0.04
N ARG A 65 -23.74 -10.17 0.67
CA ARG A 65 -25.15 -10.60 0.64
C ARG A 65 -26.04 -9.79 1.58
N THR A 66 -25.45 -9.16 2.60
CA THR A 66 -26.20 -8.51 3.68
C THR A 66 -26.18 -6.99 3.61
N ILE A 67 -25.31 -6.41 2.77
CA ILE A 67 -25.21 -4.97 2.59
C ILE A 67 -25.93 -4.50 1.32
N ARG A 68 -26.51 -3.29 1.38
CA ARG A 68 -27.01 -2.57 0.20
C ARG A 68 -26.01 -1.49 -0.17
N ILE A 69 -25.42 -1.64 -1.35
CA ILE A 69 -24.43 -0.73 -1.96
C ILE A 69 -25.11 0.21 -2.95
#